data_AF-A0A352JW20-F1
#
_entry.id   AF-A0A352JW20-F1
#
_cell.length_a   1.000
_cell.length_b   1.000
_cell.length_c   1.000
_cell.angle_alpha   90.00
_cell.angle_beta   90.00
_cell.angle_gamma   90.00
#
_symmetry.space_group_name_H-M   'P 1'
#
loop_
_entity.id
_entity.type
_entity.pdbx_description
1 polymer ?
#
loop_
_entity_poly.entity_id
_entity_poly.type
_entity_poly.pdbx_seq_one_letter_code
_entity_poly.pdbx_strand_id
1 'polypeptide(L)'
;HMEIVQERLQREYELSIINTVPTVEYHINTTGGEQILVDNPSLMPDVARIESVEEPFVKASIVTPSEYIGNLMKLCLDRRGVYRNTEYIDSLRASLHYEIPLSEIIFDFFDKMKSVS
;
A
#
# COMPACT_ATOMS: atom_id res chain seq x y z
N HIS A 1 -1.92 -7.49 -11.47
CA HIS A 1 -0.91 -8.18 -12.31
C HIS A 1 -0.55 -9.54 -11.72
N MET A 2 -0.10 -9.60 -10.45
CA MET A 2 0.23 -10.85 -9.75
C MET A 2 -0.88 -11.92 -9.82
N GLU A 3 -2.13 -11.53 -9.55
CA GLU A 3 -3.30 -12.43 -9.59
C GLU A 3 -3.51 -13.12 -10.96
N ILE A 4 -3.37 -12.36 -12.05
CA ILE A 4 -3.52 -12.88 -13.42
C ILE A 4 -2.40 -13.89 -13.74
N VAL A 5 -1.17 -13.61 -13.32
CA VAL A 5 -0.03 -14.53 -13.55
C VAL A 5 -0.22 -15.83 -12.76
N GLN A 6 -0.72 -15.75 -11.53
CA GLN A 6 -1.01 -16.92 -10.69
C GLN A 6 -2.12 -17.79 -11.28
N GLU A 7 -3.25 -17.19 -11.67
CA GLU A 7 -4.40 -17.91 -12.22
C GLU A 7 -4.01 -18.65 -13.51
N ARG A 8 -3.18 -18.02 -14.35
CA ARG A 8 -2.66 -18.66 -15.57
C ARG A 8 -1.71 -19.82 -15.27
N LEU A 9 -0.76 -19.67 -14.34
CA LEU A 9 0.18 -20.75 -14.00
C LEU A 9 -0.53 -21.97 -13.40
N GLN A 10 -1.55 -21.75 -12.57
CA GLN A 10 -2.32 -22.82 -11.95
C GLN A 10 -3.21 -23.56 -12.98
N ARG A 11 -3.82 -22.82 -13.92
CA ARG A 11 -4.67 -23.41 -14.98
C ARG A 11 -3.88 -24.07 -16.11
N GLU A 12 -2.78 -23.45 -16.54
CA GLU A 12 -2.03 -23.93 -17.72
C GLU A 12 -1.01 -25.01 -17.37
N TYR A 13 -0.49 -25.04 -16.13
CA TYR A 13 0.62 -25.92 -15.74
C TYR A 13 0.36 -26.78 -14.50
N GLU A 14 -0.86 -26.78 -13.94
CA GLU A 14 -1.25 -27.55 -12.74
C GLU A 14 -0.30 -27.37 -11.53
N LEU A 15 0.38 -26.22 -11.46
CA LEU A 15 1.32 -25.93 -10.38
C LEU A 15 0.59 -25.47 -9.12
N SER A 16 0.90 -26.10 -7.98
CA SER A 16 0.51 -25.62 -6.66
C SER A 16 1.45 -24.50 -6.21
N ILE A 17 0.99 -23.26 -6.25
CA ILE A 17 1.79 -22.08 -5.89
C ILE A 17 1.47 -21.66 -4.45
N ILE A 18 2.50 -21.53 -3.61
CA ILE A 18 2.39 -20.90 -2.29
C ILE A 18 2.89 -19.46 -2.43
N ASN A 19 1.99 -18.49 -2.22
CA ASN A 19 2.32 -17.07 -2.32
C ASN A 19 2.58 -16.50 -0.93
N THR A 20 3.70 -15.81 -0.78
CA THR A 20 3.98 -14.98 0.40
C THR A 20 3.32 -13.61 0.25
N VAL A 21 3.10 -12.92 1.37
CA VAL A 21 2.64 -11.53 1.35
C VAL A 21 3.63 -10.70 0.54
N PRO A 22 3.17 -9.87 -0.42
CA PRO A 22 4.07 -8.98 -1.15
C PRO A 22 4.77 -8.03 -0.17
N THR A 23 6.05 -7.77 -0.39
CA THR A 23 6.83 -6.78 0.36
C THR A 23 7.07 -5.55 -0.49
N VAL A 24 7.35 -4.43 0.16
CA VAL A 24 7.86 -3.21 -0.47
C VAL A 24 9.34 -3.06 -0.17
N GLU A 25 10.06 -2.38 -1.05
CA GLU A 25 11.43 -1.95 -0.82
C GLU A 25 11.48 -0.84 0.23
N TYR A 26 12.30 -1.02 1.27
CA TYR A 26 12.61 -0.01 2.28
C TYR A 26 14.01 0.53 2.07
N HIS A 27 14.22 1.81 2.37
CA HIS A 27 15.56 2.37 2.47
C HIS A 27 15.98 2.47 3.93
N ILE A 28 17.12 1.87 4.26
CA ILE A 28 17.68 1.86 5.60
C ILE A 28 18.90 2.74 5.60
N ASN A 29 18.83 3.86 6.29
CA ASN A 29 19.98 4.71 6.54
C ASN A 29 20.70 4.15 7.75
N THR A 30 21.98 3.80 7.58
CA THR A 30 22.80 3.23 8.64
C THR A 30 23.54 4.32 9.41
N THR A 31 23.92 4.04 10.66
CA THR A 31 24.74 4.95 11.47
C THR A 31 26.13 5.22 10.87
N GLY A 32 26.54 4.43 9.88
CA GLY A 32 27.77 4.64 9.10
C GLY A 32 27.61 5.62 7.95
N GLY A 33 26.40 6.13 7.69
CA GLY A 33 26.08 7.03 6.58
C GLY A 33 25.78 6.34 5.25
N GLU A 34 25.71 5.01 5.23
CA GLU A 34 25.32 4.25 4.04
C GLU A 34 23.80 4.01 4.01
N GLN A 35 23.21 4.10 2.82
CA GLN A 35 21.81 3.75 2.57
C GLN A 35 21.72 2.37 1.93
N ILE A 36 20.99 1.45 2.57
CA ILE A 36 20.81 0.07 2.12
C ILE A 36 19.38 -0.11 1.65
N LEU A 37 19.21 -0.72 0.49
CA LEU A 37 17.92 -1.09 -0.05
C LEU A 37 17.53 -2.49 0.44
N VAL A 38 16.38 -2.63 1.10
CA VAL A 38 15.92 -3.89 1.70
C VAL A 38 14.50 -4.20 1.24
N ASP A 39 14.38 -5.25 0.43
CA ASP A 39 13.13 -5.81 -0.09
C ASP A 39 12.67 -7.07 0.68
N ASN A 40 13.59 -7.69 1.43
CA ASN A 40 13.36 -8.88 2.25
C ASN A 40 13.70 -8.57 3.72
N PRO A 41 12.75 -8.73 4.66
CA PRO A 41 12.98 -8.52 6.09
C PRO A 41 14.15 -9.34 6.68
N SER A 42 14.52 -10.46 6.06
CA SER A 42 15.65 -11.29 6.50
C SER A 42 17.01 -10.65 6.21
N LEU A 43 17.05 -9.67 5.30
CA LEU A 43 18.23 -8.88 4.95
C LEU A 43 18.35 -7.60 5.78
N MET A 44 17.46 -7.39 6.77
CA MET A 44 17.52 -6.24 7.66
C MET A 44 18.86 -6.25 8.43
N PRO A 45 19.63 -5.16 8.43
CA PRO A 45 20.84 -5.06 9.22
C PRO A 45 20.53 -5.07 10.72
N ASP A 46 21.57 -5.30 11.52
CA ASP A 46 21.49 -5.21 12.98
C ASP A 46 20.90 -3.84 13.39
N VAL A 47 19.93 -3.86 14.30
CA VAL A 47 19.24 -2.67 14.82
C VAL A 47 20.23 -1.63 15.35
N ALA A 48 21.36 -2.07 15.91
CA ALA A 48 22.41 -1.17 16.39
C ALA A 48 23.06 -0.33 15.28
N ARG A 49 22.93 -0.72 14.02
CA ARG A 49 23.46 -0.02 12.84
C ARG A 49 22.41 0.81 12.11
N ILE A 50 21.15 0.76 12.53
CA ILE A 50 20.05 1.49 11.87
C ILE A 50 19.94 2.88 12.48
N GLU A 51 20.03 3.91 11.65
CA GLU A 51 19.76 5.31 12.03
C GLU A 51 18.31 5.70 11.71
N SER A 52 17.85 5.40 10.49
CA SER A 52 16.46 5.61 10.09
C SER A 52 16.01 4.61 9.04
N VAL A 53 14.69 4.41 8.97
CA VAL A 53 14.04 3.55 7.98
C VAL A 53 13.01 4.38 7.24
N GLU A 54 13.11 4.38 5.93
CA GLU A 54 12.18 5.06 5.03
C GLU A 54 11.36 4.00 4.29
N GLU A 55 10.07 4.25 4.20
CA GLU A 55 9.14 3.41 3.44
C GLU A 55 8.57 4.20 2.25
N PRO A 56 8.19 3.53 1.16
CA PRO A 56 7.64 4.19 -0.02
C PRO A 56 6.21 4.68 0.25
N PHE A 57 5.98 5.96 0.02
CA PHE A 57 4.65 6.57 0.05
C PHE A 57 4.11 6.77 -1.36
N VAL A 58 2.79 6.58 -1.51
CA VAL A 58 2.10 6.85 -2.77
C VAL A 58 1.03 7.90 -2.59
N LYS A 59 0.83 8.70 -3.65
CA LYS A 59 -0.31 9.62 -3.76
C LYS A 59 -1.50 8.84 -4.31
N ALA A 60 -2.52 8.66 -3.48
CA ALA A 60 -3.77 8.01 -3.85
C ALA A 60 -4.84 9.06 -4.15
N SER A 61 -5.55 8.88 -5.25
CA SER A 61 -6.74 9.65 -5.62
C SER A 61 -7.93 8.70 -5.71
N ILE A 62 -8.90 8.85 -4.81
CA ILE A 62 -10.06 7.95 -4.68
C ILE A 62 -11.31 8.73 -5.06
N VAL A 63 -11.97 8.32 -6.15
CA VAL A 63 -13.24 8.90 -6.58
C VAL A 63 -14.38 8.06 -6.06
N THR A 64 -15.30 8.67 -5.33
CA THR A 64 -16.40 7.97 -4.65
C THR A 64 -17.67 8.83 -4.57
N PRO A 65 -18.87 8.23 -4.51
CA PRO A 65 -20.07 8.97 -4.14
C PRO A 65 -19.93 9.64 -2.77
N SER A 66 -20.55 10.81 -2.60
CA SER A 66 -20.41 11.65 -1.41
C SER A 66 -20.89 10.97 -0.12
N GLU A 67 -21.79 9.99 -0.25
CA GLU A 67 -22.31 9.19 0.88
C GLU A 67 -21.27 8.26 1.51
N TYR A 68 -20.24 7.83 0.76
CA TYR A 68 -19.21 6.91 1.25
C TYR A 68 -17.93 7.59 1.73
N ILE A 69 -17.84 8.93 1.64
CA ILE A 69 -16.65 9.69 2.03
C ILE A 69 -16.23 9.35 3.45
N GLY A 70 -17.17 9.35 4.41
CA GLY A 70 -16.84 9.10 5.82
C GLY A 70 -16.22 7.73 6.05
N ASN A 71 -16.76 6.69 5.40
CA ASN A 71 -16.23 5.33 5.51
C ASN A 71 -14.82 5.22 4.89
N LEU A 72 -14.61 5.84 3.73
CA LEU A 72 -13.32 5.85 3.06
C LEU A 72 -12.28 6.67 3.82
N MET A 73 -12.64 7.80 4.40
CA MET A 73 -11.75 8.57 5.27
C MET A 73 -11.28 7.73 6.46
N LYS A 74 -12.19 6.97 7.08
CA LYS A 74 -11.84 6.05 8.17
C LYS A 74 -10.90 4.95 7.71
N LEU A 75 -11.18 4.32 6.56
CA LEU A 75 -10.32 3.29 5.98
C LEU A 75 -8.91 3.83 5.68
N CYS A 76 -8.80 5.02 5.08
CA CYS A 76 -7.51 5.66 4.83
C CYS A 76 -6.77 5.98 6.13
N LEU A 77 -7.47 6.45 7.16
CA LEU A 77 -6.87 6.75 8.47
C LEU A 77 -6.30 5.48 9.14
N ASP A 78 -7.06 4.39 9.13
CA ASP A 78 -6.63 3.09 9.67
C ASP A 78 -5.37 2.55 8.96
N ARG A 79 -5.13 3.00 7.73
CA ARG A 79 -4.00 2.64 6.85
C ARG A 79 -2.86 3.65 6.89
N ARG A 80 -2.77 4.45 7.95
CA ARG A 80 -1.74 5.50 8.13
C ARG A 80 -1.77 6.54 7.00
N GLY A 81 -2.92 6.72 6.37
CA GLY A 81 -3.12 7.68 5.29
C GLY A 81 -3.14 9.11 5.80
N VAL A 82 -2.34 9.96 5.17
CA VAL A 82 -2.28 11.39 5.41
C VAL A 82 -3.23 12.09 4.44
N TYR A 83 -4.29 12.69 4.99
CA TYR A 83 -5.23 13.46 4.20
C TYR A 83 -4.55 14.68 3.55
N ARG A 84 -4.79 14.90 2.25
CA ARG A 84 -4.28 16.06 1.52
C ARG A 84 -5.39 17.03 1.17
N ASN A 85 -6.38 16.61 0.39
CA ASN A 85 -7.54 17.42 0.05
C ASN A 85 -8.73 16.56 -0.39
N THR A 86 -9.89 17.21 -0.50
CA THR A 86 -11.11 16.65 -1.09
C THR A 86 -11.58 17.63 -2.15
N GLU A 87 -11.81 17.12 -3.36
CA GLU A 87 -12.33 17.90 -4.48
C GLU A 87 -13.71 17.35 -4.85
N TYR A 88 -14.74 18.19 -4.76
CA TYR A 88 -16.09 17.81 -5.19
C TYR A 88 -16.17 17.95 -6.71
N ILE A 89 -16.36 16.82 -7.40
CA ILE A 89 -16.48 16.77 -8.86
C ILE A 89 -17.87 17.28 -9.26
N ASP A 90 -18.90 16.82 -8.54
CA ASP A 90 -20.28 17.24 -8.69
C ASP A 90 -21.04 17.08 -7.34
N SER A 91 -22.36 17.26 -7.35
CA SER A 91 -23.18 17.14 -6.14
C SER A 91 -23.26 15.73 -5.57
N LEU A 92 -22.90 14.70 -6.35
CA LEU A 92 -23.00 13.30 -5.97
C LEU A 92 -21.63 12.66 -5.75
N ARG A 93 -20.53 13.21 -6.29
CA ARG A 93 -19.19 12.59 -6.28
C ARG A 93 -18.10 13.52 -5.77
N ALA A 94 -17.18 12.93 -5.02
CA ALA A 94 -15.97 13.60 -4.56
C ALA A 94 -14.72 12.78 -4.91
N SER A 95 -13.60 13.47 -5.07
CA SER A 95 -12.25 12.94 -5.18
C SER A 95 -11.51 13.21 -3.89
N LEU A 96 -11.09 12.15 -3.21
CA LEU A 96 -10.30 12.20 -1.99
C LEU A 96 -8.83 11.98 -2.35
N HIS A 97 -7.95 12.88 -1.92
CA HIS A 97 -6.50 12.71 -2.11
C HIS A 97 -5.80 12.46 -0.79
N TYR A 98 -5.01 11.39 -0.78
CA TYR A 98 -4.25 10.93 0.37
C TYR A 98 -2.82 10.59 -0.02
N GLU A 99 -1.92 10.68 0.94
CA GLU A 99 -0.62 10.01 0.88
C GLU A 99 -0.64 8.83 1.83
N ILE A 100 -0.41 7.63 1.31
CA ILE A 100 -0.53 6.38 2.07
C ILE A 100 0.75 5.57 1.86
N PRO A 101 1.29 4.91 2.89
CA PRO A 101 2.38 3.95 2.72
C PRO A 101 1.97 2.85 1.73
N LEU A 102 2.85 2.54 0.77
CA LEU A 102 2.58 1.48 -0.20
C LEU A 102 2.39 0.13 0.50
N SER A 103 3.12 -0.09 1.60
CA SER A 103 3.01 -1.27 2.48
C SER A 103 1.58 -1.55 2.96
N GLU A 104 0.78 -0.50 3.14
CA GLU A 104 -0.62 -0.59 3.61
C GLU A 104 -1.62 -0.78 2.46
N ILE A 105 -1.25 -0.43 1.23
CA ILE A 105 -2.13 -0.54 0.06
C ILE A 105 -2.01 -1.90 -0.63
N ILE A 106 -0.81 -2.47 -0.68
CA ILE A 106 -0.54 -3.70 -1.43
C ILE A 106 -1.30 -4.92 -0.91
N PHE A 107 -1.82 -4.87 0.31
CA PHE A 107 -2.56 -5.95 0.94
C PHE A 107 -3.97 -5.48 1.31
N ASP A 108 -5.00 -6.15 0.76
CA ASP A 108 -6.43 -6.01 1.09
C ASP A 108 -7.10 -4.64 0.89
N PHE A 109 -6.35 -3.56 0.67
CA PHE A 109 -6.91 -2.19 0.65
C PHE A 109 -8.01 -2.01 -0.38
N PHE A 110 -7.82 -2.58 -1.57
CA PHE A 110 -8.80 -2.52 -2.66
C PHE A 110 -10.09 -3.28 -2.33
N ASP A 111 -9.97 -4.45 -1.69
CA ASP A 111 -11.13 -5.25 -1.29
C ASP A 111 -11.92 -4.57 -0.17
N LYS A 112 -11.21 -3.99 0.80
CA LYS A 112 -11.84 -3.18 1.85
C LYS A 112 -12.52 -1.95 1.29
N MET A 113 -11.88 -1.25 0.35
CA MET A 113 -12.46 -0.09 -0.31
C MET A 113 -13.80 -0.44 -0.96
N LYS A 114 -13.85 -1.54 -1.75
CA LYS A 114 -15.08 -2.02 -2.37
C LYS A 114 -16.16 -2.44 -1.36
N SER A 115 -15.77 -2.92 -0.19
CA SER A 115 -16.73 -3.32 0.84
C SER A 115 -17.36 -2.14 1.57
N VAL A 116 -16.72 -0.97 1.56
CA VAL A 116 -17.18 0.23 2.29
C VAL A 116 -17.76 1.32 1.38
N SER A 117 -17.65 1.12 0.06
CA SER A 117 -18.15 1.99 -1.02
C SER A 117 -19.31 1.38 -1.78
#